data_AF-A0A3P7LU11-F1
#
_entry.id   AF-A0A3P7LU11-F1
#
_cell.length_a   1.000
_cell.length_b   1.000
_cell.length_c   1.000
_cell.angle_alpha   90.00
_cell.angle_beta   90.00
_cell.angle_gamma   90.00
#
_symmetry.space_group_name_H-M   'P 1'
#
loop_
_entity.id
_entity.type
_entity.pdbx_description
1 polymer ?
#
loop_
_entity_poly.entity_id
_entity_poly.type
_entity_poly.pdbx_seq_one_letter_code
_entity_poly.pdbx_strand_id
1 'polypeptide(L)'
;MCFSLFPTSCRHHLVYLSNHEPIRYGRVCLATGGVPRSFLPNNPLVVTLRDTESVVQFRSRLAGARRVLLVGNGGIATEVAYEIEDCQVVWVVKHENISVPFLDTTASYFLLQSRKSASRSTESQSTSTTDGKTAPLIQTLRYTLAERQHGGEPRLVPAEEANDTTTVPFGSALGPDWAQGLKFTGIMGEKGLARPLKLSSHYIVYKCQVVDTFTPEEFKNSGLVQVEADSEGNLLPEPVTDWPIYVRLTTGDVYGCDFIINATGVDANLGPETASGAYAFAKDNPTLKVYAVGDCAYAGWEPSPHWFQMRLWSQARQMAFQAAKSMFFHSQQIADVPQDFSFEIFSHVTFFFGFKVCIT
;
A
#
# COMPACT_ATOMS: atom_id res chain seq x y z
N MET A 1 -1.31 17.32 -11.22
CA MET A 1 -0.27 18.35 -11.40
C MET A 1 1.00 17.87 -10.69
N CYS A 2 2.12 17.74 -11.39
CA CYS A 2 3.43 17.50 -10.76
C CYS A 2 4.10 18.84 -10.51
N PHE A 3 4.57 19.07 -9.29
CA PHE A 3 5.28 20.28 -8.89
C PHE A 3 6.75 19.96 -8.64
N SER A 4 7.66 20.85 -9.04
CA SER A 4 9.07 20.78 -8.67
C SER A 4 9.46 22.03 -7.87
N LEU A 5 10.13 21.82 -6.73
CA LEU A 5 10.79 22.89 -5.97
C LEU A 5 12.31 22.80 -6.20
N PHE A 6 12.88 23.89 -6.72
CA PHE A 6 14.33 24.04 -6.81
C PHE A 6 14.89 24.81 -5.60
N PRO A 7 16.12 24.54 -5.13
CA PRO A 7 16.73 25.27 -4.01
C PRO A 7 16.81 26.80 -4.21
N THR A 8 17.01 27.26 -5.46
CA THR A 8 16.93 28.68 -5.84
C THR A 8 15.48 29.20 -5.84
N SER A 9 14.50 28.34 -6.10
CA SER A 9 13.07 28.66 -6.08
C SER A 9 12.54 28.87 -4.66
N CYS A 10 13.11 28.18 -3.66
CA CYS A 10 12.82 28.43 -2.24
C CYS A 10 13.17 29.87 -1.83
N ARG A 11 14.29 30.42 -2.33
CA ARG A 11 14.69 31.81 -2.04
C ARG A 11 13.78 32.85 -2.68
N HIS A 12 13.24 32.55 -3.87
CA HIS A 12 12.35 33.46 -4.60
C HIS A 12 10.85 33.24 -4.29
N HIS A 13 10.54 32.24 -3.47
CA HIS A 13 9.19 31.80 -3.15
C HIS A 13 8.36 31.45 -4.39
N LEU A 14 8.93 30.65 -5.28
CA LEU A 14 8.27 30.19 -6.50
C LEU A 14 8.10 28.66 -6.49
N VAL A 15 7.05 28.17 -7.12
CA VAL A 15 6.86 26.77 -7.51
C VAL A 15 6.57 26.75 -9.01
N TYR A 16 7.18 25.83 -9.75
CA TYR A 16 6.92 25.68 -11.18
C TYR A 16 5.91 24.56 -11.43
N LEU A 17 4.91 24.87 -12.24
CA LEU A 17 3.96 23.92 -12.79
C LEU A 17 4.61 23.11 -13.93
N SER A 18 3.96 22.02 -14.33
CA SER A 18 4.43 21.17 -15.45
C SER A 18 4.45 21.89 -16.81
N ASN A 19 3.70 22.99 -16.95
CA ASN A 19 3.78 23.90 -18.11
C ASN A 19 4.89 24.97 -17.96
N HIS A 20 5.77 24.83 -16.97
CA HIS A 20 6.84 25.77 -16.60
C HIS A 20 6.34 27.14 -16.10
N GLU A 21 5.06 27.27 -15.78
CA GLU A 21 4.51 28.51 -15.24
C GLU A 21 4.86 28.64 -13.75
N PRO A 22 5.38 29.80 -13.32
CA PRO A 22 5.73 30.03 -11.92
C PRO A 22 4.51 30.51 -11.10
N ILE A 23 4.32 29.89 -9.94
CA ILE A 23 3.38 30.35 -8.90
C ILE A 23 4.18 30.89 -7.73
N ARG A 24 3.90 32.13 -7.32
CA ARG A 24 4.51 32.73 -6.13
C ARG A 24 3.74 32.36 -4.87
N TYR A 25 4.44 32.02 -3.80
CA TYR A 25 3.82 31.65 -2.52
C TYR A 25 4.23 32.55 -1.35
N GLY A 26 3.29 32.74 -0.42
CA GLY A 26 3.60 33.28 0.91
C GLY A 26 4.18 32.19 1.81
N ARG A 27 3.53 31.03 1.83
CA ARG A 27 3.95 29.79 2.48
C ARG A 27 3.48 28.62 1.60
N VAL A 28 4.20 27.50 1.59
CA VAL A 28 3.82 26.31 0.81
C VAL A 28 3.90 25.06 1.67
N CYS A 29 2.94 24.15 1.53
CA CYS A 29 2.93 22.86 2.19
C CYS A 29 3.06 21.75 1.13
N LEU A 30 4.10 20.94 1.23
CA LEU A 30 4.34 19.77 0.39
C LEU A 30 3.57 18.59 0.97
N ALA A 31 2.63 18.08 0.20
CA ALA A 31 1.82 16.90 0.52
C ALA A 31 1.86 15.90 -0.65
N THR A 32 3.05 15.71 -1.22
CA THR A 32 3.28 14.93 -2.44
C THR A 32 3.21 13.41 -2.23
N GLY A 33 3.10 12.97 -0.97
CA GLY A 33 2.87 11.58 -0.61
C GLY A 33 4.11 10.69 -0.82
N GLY A 34 3.84 9.40 -1.01
CA GLY A 34 4.86 8.37 -1.23
C GLY A 34 4.66 7.69 -2.57
N VAL A 35 5.77 7.29 -3.19
CA VAL A 35 5.79 6.48 -4.41
C VAL A 35 6.15 5.05 -4.02
N PRO A 36 5.48 4.01 -4.54
CA PRO A 36 5.90 2.62 -4.35
C PRO A 36 7.39 2.45 -4.64
N ARG A 37 8.09 1.72 -3.77
CA ARG A 37 9.52 1.41 -3.97
C ARG A 37 9.69 0.71 -5.31
N SER A 38 10.69 1.17 -6.06
CA SER A 38 11.01 0.57 -7.35
C SER A 38 11.42 -0.89 -7.16
N PHE A 39 10.73 -1.77 -7.87
CA PHE A 39 10.98 -3.21 -7.90
C PHE A 39 10.74 -3.66 -9.33
N LEU A 40 11.80 -4.12 -10.01
CA LEU A 40 11.78 -4.49 -11.44
C LEU A 40 11.09 -3.42 -12.30
N PRO A 41 11.69 -2.21 -12.39
CA PRO A 41 11.05 -1.08 -13.05
C PRO A 41 10.73 -1.41 -14.52
N ASN A 42 9.60 -0.89 -15.00
CA ASN A 42 9.08 -1.09 -16.36
C ASN A 42 8.63 -2.51 -16.70
N ASN A 43 8.60 -3.45 -15.75
CA ASN A 43 8.02 -4.77 -16.00
C ASN A 43 6.48 -4.69 -15.94
N PRO A 44 5.75 -4.95 -17.05
CA PRO A 44 4.30 -4.83 -17.08
C PRO A 44 3.59 -5.88 -16.20
N LEU A 45 4.28 -6.93 -15.78
CA LEU A 45 3.77 -7.99 -14.89
C LEU A 45 4.07 -7.70 -13.41
N VAL A 46 4.53 -6.50 -13.07
CA VAL A 46 4.67 -6.04 -11.69
C VAL A 46 3.63 -4.96 -11.44
N VAL A 47 2.73 -5.23 -10.48
CA VAL A 47 1.68 -4.28 -10.06
C VAL A 47 1.98 -3.75 -8.68
N THR A 48 1.52 -2.53 -8.41
CA THR A 48 1.57 -1.92 -7.07
C THR A 48 0.15 -1.50 -6.69
N LEU A 49 -0.11 -1.40 -5.39
CA LEU A 49 -1.35 -0.82 -4.87
C LEU A 49 -1.00 0.46 -4.12
N ARG A 50 -1.37 1.62 -4.69
CA ARG A 50 -1.07 2.93 -4.11
C ARG A 50 -2.27 3.87 -4.04
N ASP A 51 -3.11 3.83 -5.07
CA ASP A 51 -4.27 4.71 -5.21
C ASP A 51 -5.48 3.96 -5.79
N THR A 52 -6.62 4.62 -5.85
CA THR A 52 -7.88 4.03 -6.32
C THR A 52 -7.79 3.49 -7.75
N GLU A 53 -6.98 4.08 -8.63
CA GLU A 53 -6.79 3.59 -9.99
C GLU A 53 -6.02 2.27 -10.00
N SER A 54 -4.93 2.20 -9.23
CA SER A 54 -4.14 0.98 -9.09
C SER A 54 -4.96 -0.19 -8.52
N VAL A 55 -5.96 0.08 -7.69
CA VAL A 55 -6.89 -0.95 -7.17
C VAL A 55 -7.80 -1.49 -8.29
N VAL A 56 -8.29 -0.62 -9.17
CA VAL A 56 -9.10 -1.05 -10.33
C VAL A 56 -8.27 -1.91 -11.28
N GLN A 57 -7.05 -1.48 -11.60
CA GLN A 57 -6.13 -2.25 -12.45
C GLN A 57 -5.76 -3.59 -11.81
N PHE A 58 -5.46 -3.61 -10.51
CA PHE A 58 -5.19 -4.82 -9.75
C PHE A 58 -6.36 -5.81 -9.82
N ARG A 59 -7.59 -5.34 -9.55
CA ARG A 59 -8.79 -6.18 -9.61
C ARG A 59 -9.03 -6.75 -11.00
N SER A 60 -8.85 -5.95 -12.05
CA SER A 60 -9.01 -6.40 -13.43
C SER A 60 -8.01 -7.49 -13.81
N ARG A 61 -6.76 -7.38 -13.35
CA ARG A 61 -5.71 -8.38 -13.62
C ARG A 61 -5.92 -9.64 -12.81
N LEU A 62 -6.34 -9.50 -11.55
CA LEU A 62 -6.58 -10.61 -10.66
C LEU A 62 -7.69 -11.53 -11.18
N ALA A 63 -8.74 -11.00 -11.82
CA ALA A 63 -9.87 -11.79 -12.32
C ALA A 63 -9.50 -12.96 -13.24
N GLY A 64 -8.38 -12.85 -13.98
CA GLY A 64 -7.86 -13.91 -14.84
C GLY A 64 -6.70 -14.72 -14.23
N ALA A 65 -6.27 -14.39 -13.01
CA ALA A 65 -5.09 -14.97 -12.39
C ALA A 65 -5.42 -16.27 -11.66
N ARG A 66 -4.53 -17.24 -11.84
CA ARG A 66 -4.46 -18.52 -11.14
C ARG A 66 -3.51 -18.40 -9.95
N ARG A 67 -2.38 -17.72 -10.13
CA ARG A 67 -1.38 -17.51 -9.09
C ARG A 67 -0.74 -16.14 -9.18
N VAL A 68 -0.60 -15.47 -8.05
CA VAL A 68 0.15 -14.22 -7.92
C VAL A 68 1.29 -14.38 -6.91
N LEU A 69 2.39 -13.66 -7.14
CA LEU A 69 3.47 -13.54 -6.17
C LEU A 69 3.32 -12.23 -5.41
N LEU A 70 3.05 -12.29 -4.12
CA LEU A 70 2.97 -11.09 -3.27
C LEU A 70 4.31 -10.86 -2.57
N VAL A 71 4.94 -9.71 -2.81
CA VAL A 71 6.24 -9.35 -2.22
C VAL A 71 6.07 -8.18 -1.27
N GLY A 72 6.32 -8.39 0.02
CA GLY A 72 6.16 -7.35 1.03
C GLY A 72 5.66 -7.89 2.36
N ASN A 73 5.73 -7.09 3.42
CA ASN A 73 5.28 -7.50 4.76
C ASN A 73 4.64 -6.37 5.57
N GLY A 74 4.22 -5.30 4.89
CA GLY A 74 3.53 -4.15 5.51
C GLY A 74 2.01 -4.31 5.45
N GLY A 75 1.28 -3.28 5.92
CA GLY A 75 -0.18 -3.33 6.03
C GLY A 75 -0.89 -3.68 4.71
N ILE A 76 -0.51 -3.02 3.60
CA ILE A 76 -1.06 -3.34 2.28
C ILE A 76 -0.79 -4.79 1.86
N ALA A 77 0.41 -5.32 2.13
CA ALA A 77 0.71 -6.72 1.81
C ALA A 77 -0.19 -7.66 2.63
N THR A 78 -0.32 -7.41 3.93
CA THR A 78 -1.17 -8.20 4.83
C THR A 78 -2.64 -8.15 4.44
N GLU A 79 -3.16 -6.97 4.09
CA GLU A 79 -4.53 -6.80 3.64
C GLU A 79 -4.77 -7.46 2.28
N VAL A 80 -3.85 -7.33 1.33
CA VAL A 80 -3.93 -8.02 0.03
C VAL A 80 -3.92 -9.55 0.22
N ALA A 81 -3.05 -10.07 1.08
CA ALA A 81 -3.02 -11.50 1.45
C ALA A 81 -4.28 -11.94 2.23
N TYR A 82 -5.11 -11.01 2.69
CA TYR A 82 -6.38 -11.35 3.30
C TYR A 82 -7.52 -11.32 2.28
N GLU A 83 -7.55 -10.29 1.44
CA GLU A 83 -8.64 -9.96 0.53
C GLU A 83 -8.69 -10.83 -0.74
N ILE A 84 -7.57 -11.41 -1.18
CA ILE A 84 -7.55 -12.28 -2.36
C ILE A 84 -8.25 -13.61 -2.08
N GLU A 85 -9.24 -13.92 -2.92
CA GLU A 85 -9.98 -15.18 -2.99
C GLU A 85 -9.78 -15.81 -4.38
N ASP A 86 -10.04 -17.11 -4.54
CA ASP A 86 -10.04 -17.82 -5.83
C ASP A 86 -8.76 -17.65 -6.68
N CYS A 87 -7.64 -17.37 -6.03
CA CYS A 87 -6.31 -17.25 -6.63
C CYS A 87 -5.28 -17.76 -5.63
N GLN A 88 -4.29 -18.51 -6.10
CA GLN A 88 -3.13 -18.82 -5.25
C GLN A 88 -2.27 -17.58 -5.05
N VAL A 89 -1.84 -17.34 -3.82
CA VAL A 89 -0.94 -16.27 -3.43
C VAL A 89 0.31 -16.90 -2.83
N VAL A 90 1.44 -16.75 -3.51
CA VAL A 90 2.76 -17.05 -2.94
C VAL A 90 3.26 -15.76 -2.27
N TRP A 91 3.23 -15.72 -0.94
CA TRP A 91 3.59 -14.53 -0.16
C TRP A 91 5.04 -14.58 0.30
N VAL A 92 5.88 -13.77 -0.34
CA VAL A 92 7.32 -13.64 -0.10
C VAL A 92 7.56 -12.60 1.00
N VAL A 93 8.06 -13.07 2.14
CA VAL A 93 8.29 -12.27 3.34
C VAL A 93 9.78 -12.29 3.71
N LYS A 94 10.40 -11.10 3.80
CA LYS A 94 11.81 -10.96 4.20
C LYS A 94 12.09 -11.37 5.65
N HIS A 95 11.06 -11.38 6.50
CA HIS A 95 11.19 -11.57 7.95
C HIS A 95 10.78 -12.99 8.39
N GLU A 96 10.91 -13.27 9.69
CA GLU A 96 10.56 -14.57 10.27
C GLU A 96 9.05 -14.76 10.46
N ASN A 97 8.29 -13.65 10.52
CA ASN A 97 6.85 -13.63 10.71
C ASN A 97 6.18 -12.58 9.80
N ILE A 98 4.87 -12.70 9.66
CA ILE A 98 4.07 -11.75 8.85
C ILE A 98 3.83 -10.44 9.59
N SER A 99 3.56 -9.37 8.86
CA SER A 99 3.12 -8.07 9.38
C SER A 99 4.02 -7.49 10.48
N VAL A 100 5.34 -7.72 10.41
CA VAL A 100 6.32 -7.29 11.43
C VAL A 100 6.21 -5.82 11.87
N PRO A 101 5.90 -4.85 10.98
CA PRO A 101 5.73 -3.46 11.43
C PRO A 101 4.54 -3.26 12.39
N PHE A 102 3.66 -4.25 12.52
CA PHE A 102 2.39 -4.17 13.25
C PHE A 102 2.26 -5.23 14.35
N LEU A 103 2.93 -6.39 14.20
CA LEU A 103 2.70 -7.56 15.03
C LEU A 103 4.03 -8.16 15.51
N ASP A 104 4.04 -8.58 16.76
CA ASP A 104 5.06 -9.51 17.25
C ASP A 104 4.84 -10.93 16.68
N THR A 105 5.80 -11.82 16.93
CA THR A 105 5.77 -13.21 16.46
C THR A 105 4.53 -13.97 16.96
N THR A 106 4.12 -13.75 18.21
CA THR A 106 3.00 -14.45 18.84
C THR A 106 1.66 -14.01 18.23
N ALA A 107 1.45 -12.70 18.09
CA ALA A 107 0.27 -12.13 17.46
C ALA A 107 0.18 -12.55 15.98
N SER A 108 1.32 -12.56 15.27
CA SER A 108 1.40 -13.05 13.89
C SER A 108 0.95 -14.51 13.77
N TYR A 109 1.46 -15.37 14.66
CA TYR A 109 1.08 -16.78 14.70
C TYR A 109 -0.40 -16.97 15.03
N PHE A 110 -0.91 -16.24 16.04
CA PHE A 110 -2.32 -16.26 16.41
C PHE A 110 -3.23 -15.92 15.22
N LEU A 111 -2.94 -14.85 14.47
CA LEU A 111 -3.75 -14.46 13.31
C LEU A 111 -3.75 -15.55 12.22
N LEU A 112 -2.61 -16.15 11.92
CA LEU A 112 -2.53 -17.27 10.97
C LEU A 112 -3.33 -18.49 11.43
N GLN A 113 -3.28 -18.84 12.71
CA GLN A 113 -4.02 -19.99 13.26
C GLN A 113 -5.53 -19.74 13.39
N SER A 114 -5.92 -18.51 13.70
CA SER A 114 -7.33 -18.13 13.80
C SER A 114 -8.05 -18.27 12.46
N ARG A 115 -7.38 -17.88 11.37
CA ARG A 115 -7.85 -18.16 10.00
C ARG A 115 -7.98 -19.67 9.80
N LYS A 116 -6.94 -20.44 10.16
CA LYS A 116 -6.93 -21.92 10.08
C LYS A 116 -8.12 -22.59 10.76
N SER A 117 -8.57 -22.03 11.87
CA SER A 117 -9.65 -22.58 12.69
C SER A 117 -11.04 -22.16 12.18
N ALA A 118 -11.21 -20.92 11.72
CA ALA A 118 -12.48 -20.40 11.23
C ALA A 118 -13.01 -21.12 9.98
N SER A 119 -12.13 -21.66 9.13
CA SER A 119 -12.58 -22.45 7.97
C SER A 119 -13.05 -23.86 8.35
N ARG A 120 -12.46 -24.47 9.40
CA ARG A 120 -12.86 -25.82 9.86
C ARG A 120 -14.25 -25.85 10.49
N SER A 121 -14.66 -24.75 11.14
CA SER A 121 -16.00 -24.64 11.73
C SER A 121 -17.12 -24.44 10.71
N THR A 122 -16.80 -24.05 9.48
CA THR A 122 -17.81 -23.76 8.43
C THR A 122 -18.30 -25.03 7.71
N GLU A 123 -17.62 -26.18 7.85
CA GLU A 123 -18.03 -27.46 7.25
C GLU A 123 -19.13 -28.20 8.04
N SER A 124 -19.46 -27.77 9.27
CA SER A 124 -20.40 -28.48 10.16
C SER A 124 -21.76 -27.81 10.37
N GLN A 125 -22.04 -26.67 9.74
CA GLN A 125 -23.37 -26.03 9.79
C GLN A 125 -23.77 -25.49 8.43
N SER A 126 -24.61 -26.26 7.73
CA SER A 126 -25.48 -25.72 6.70
C SER A 126 -26.54 -24.82 7.34
N THR A 127 -26.92 -23.75 6.64
CA THR A 127 -27.94 -22.72 6.95
C THR A 127 -27.50 -21.51 7.81
N SER A 128 -26.96 -20.48 7.16
CA SER A 128 -27.56 -19.13 7.11
C SER A 128 -26.69 -18.19 6.27
N THR A 129 -27.30 -17.57 5.27
CA THR A 129 -26.74 -16.48 4.47
C THR A 129 -26.62 -15.22 5.32
N THR A 130 -25.40 -14.84 5.68
CA THR A 130 -25.07 -13.46 6.03
C THR A 130 -23.67 -13.15 5.50
N ASP A 131 -23.60 -12.26 4.51
CA ASP A 131 -22.40 -11.60 4.02
C ASP A 131 -21.61 -11.00 5.20
N GLY A 132 -20.59 -11.72 5.65
CA GLY A 132 -19.82 -11.41 6.86
C GLY A 132 -18.64 -10.48 6.65
N LYS A 133 -18.74 -9.46 5.78
CA LYS A 133 -17.86 -8.28 5.92
C LYS A 133 -18.56 -7.35 6.89
N THR A 134 -18.21 -7.42 8.18
CA THR A 134 -18.71 -6.50 9.21
C THR A 134 -18.53 -5.08 8.68
N ALA A 135 -19.63 -4.36 8.48
CA ALA A 135 -19.55 -2.96 8.07
C ALA A 135 -18.65 -2.21 9.07
N PRO A 136 -17.68 -1.41 8.61
CA PRO A 136 -16.84 -0.66 9.53
C PRO A 136 -17.74 0.27 10.33
N LEU A 137 -17.67 0.15 11.66
CA LEU A 137 -18.39 1.00 12.62
C LEU A 137 -17.97 2.48 12.52
N ILE A 138 -16.93 2.79 11.76
CA ILE A 138 -16.41 4.13 11.51
C ILE A 138 -16.32 4.32 9.99
N GLN A 139 -17.21 5.12 9.43
CA GLN A 139 -17.15 5.51 8.03
C GLN A 139 -16.09 6.61 7.89
N THR A 140 -14.92 6.28 7.33
CA THR A 140 -13.91 7.29 7.03
C THR A 140 -14.41 8.17 5.89
N LEU A 141 -14.39 9.50 6.06
CA LEU A 141 -14.74 10.43 4.99
C LEU A 141 -13.81 10.19 3.79
N ARG A 142 -14.40 9.70 2.69
CA ARG A 142 -13.72 9.55 1.40
C ARG A 142 -13.89 10.85 0.62
N TYR A 143 -12.83 11.32 -0.02
CA TYR A 143 -12.89 12.48 -0.90
C TYR A 143 -12.50 12.04 -2.31
N THR A 144 -13.26 12.49 -3.30
CA THR A 144 -12.99 12.27 -4.72
C THR A 144 -12.89 13.64 -5.40
N LEU A 145 -12.15 13.72 -6.50
CA LEU A 145 -12.14 14.91 -7.35
C LEU A 145 -13.39 14.87 -8.24
N ALA A 146 -14.27 15.85 -8.11
CA ALA A 146 -15.39 16.04 -9.03
C ALA A 146 -15.04 17.14 -10.04
N GLU A 147 -15.25 16.86 -11.33
CA GLU A 147 -15.33 17.90 -12.36
C GLU A 147 -16.73 18.51 -12.34
N ARG A 148 -16.83 19.85 -12.28
CA ARG A 148 -18.10 20.50 -12.61
C ARG A 148 -18.32 20.40 -14.12
N GLN A 149 -19.56 20.16 -14.54
CA GLN A 149 -19.97 20.12 -15.95
C GLN A 149 -19.65 21.40 -16.76
N HIS A 150 -19.06 22.44 -16.18
CA HIS A 150 -18.80 23.75 -16.79
C HIS A 150 -17.40 24.31 -16.46
N GLY A 151 -16.33 23.62 -16.88
CA GLY A 151 -15.01 24.22 -17.14
C GLY A 151 -14.26 24.90 -15.98
N GLY A 152 -14.61 24.61 -14.73
CA GLY A 152 -13.90 25.13 -13.54
C GLY A 152 -12.84 24.17 -13.02
N GLU A 153 -11.91 24.68 -12.20
CA GLU A 153 -10.88 23.85 -11.56
C GLU A 153 -11.46 22.71 -10.70
N PRO A 154 -10.78 21.55 -10.63
CA PRO A 154 -11.24 20.39 -9.88
C PRO A 154 -11.32 20.69 -8.38
N ARG A 155 -12.43 20.28 -7.74
CA ARG A 155 -12.67 20.45 -6.29
C ARG A 155 -12.76 19.10 -5.60
N LEU A 156 -12.16 19.00 -4.40
CA LEU A 156 -12.37 17.87 -3.49
C LEU A 156 -13.80 17.90 -2.95
N VAL A 157 -14.55 16.82 -3.21
CA VAL A 157 -15.90 16.61 -2.68
C VAL A 157 -15.96 15.28 -1.92
N PRO A 158 -16.86 15.12 -0.94
CA PRO A 158 -17.15 13.81 -0.35
C PRO A 158 -17.51 12.80 -1.45
N ALA A 159 -17.02 11.57 -1.36
CA ALA A 159 -17.22 10.55 -2.39
C ALA A 159 -18.71 10.20 -2.64
N GLU A 160 -19.59 10.45 -1.66
CA GLU A 160 -21.04 10.27 -1.79
C GLU A 160 -21.70 11.26 -2.77
N GLU A 161 -21.03 12.38 -3.08
CA GLU A 161 -21.52 13.43 -3.98
C GLU A 161 -20.95 13.30 -5.41
N ALA A 162 -20.09 12.30 -5.66
CA ALA A 162 -19.46 12.09 -6.97
C ALA A 162 -20.33 11.18 -7.86
N ASN A 163 -20.71 11.67 -9.05
CA ASN A 163 -21.37 10.84 -10.06
C ASN A 163 -20.37 9.84 -10.66
N ASP A 164 -20.76 8.56 -10.71
CA ASP A 164 -19.97 7.39 -11.17
C ASP A 164 -19.53 7.42 -12.66
N THR A 165 -19.85 8.48 -13.39
CA THR A 165 -19.69 8.57 -14.86
C THR A 165 -18.49 9.38 -15.33
N THR A 166 -17.76 10.04 -14.43
CA THR A 166 -16.59 10.85 -14.81
C THR A 166 -15.30 10.09 -14.53
N THR A 167 -14.52 9.84 -15.59
CA THR A 167 -13.15 9.34 -15.51
C THR A 167 -12.28 10.36 -14.77
N VAL A 168 -12.12 10.18 -13.46
CA VAL A 168 -11.23 11.03 -12.66
C VAL A 168 -9.78 10.71 -13.07
N PRO A 169 -8.99 11.66 -13.58
CA PRO A 169 -7.64 11.39 -14.10
C PRO A 169 -6.60 11.06 -13.01
N PHE A 170 -6.98 11.09 -11.73
CA PHE A 170 -6.09 10.84 -10.59
C PHE A 170 -6.79 10.05 -9.50
N GLY A 171 -6.19 8.94 -9.09
CA GLY A 171 -6.63 8.20 -7.92
C GLY A 171 -6.21 8.85 -6.60
N SER A 172 -7.03 8.68 -5.56
CA SER A 172 -6.65 9.09 -4.20
C SER A 172 -5.83 7.99 -3.54
N ALA A 173 -4.85 8.37 -2.71
CA ALA A 173 -4.06 7.41 -1.93
C ALA A 173 -4.98 6.50 -1.09
N LEU A 174 -4.60 5.22 -0.96
CA LEU A 174 -5.42 4.24 -0.24
C LEU A 174 -5.52 4.58 1.26
N GLY A 175 -6.76 4.69 1.72
CA GLY A 175 -7.09 4.75 3.15
C GLY A 175 -7.32 3.36 3.74
N PRO A 176 -7.64 3.28 5.05
CA PRO A 176 -7.85 2.00 5.74
C PRO A 176 -9.01 1.17 5.16
N ASP A 177 -9.98 1.81 4.50
CA ASP A 177 -11.18 1.15 3.98
C ASP A 177 -11.08 0.82 2.47
N TRP A 178 -9.87 0.78 1.89
CA TRP A 178 -9.69 0.69 0.44
C TRP A 178 -10.31 -0.57 -0.20
N ALA A 179 -10.36 -1.69 0.53
CA ALA A 179 -10.94 -2.94 0.06
C ALA A 179 -12.44 -3.09 0.34
N GLN A 180 -13.03 -2.14 1.09
CA GLN A 180 -14.42 -2.24 1.53
C GLN A 180 -15.39 -2.24 0.33
N GLY A 181 -16.31 -3.21 0.31
CA GLY A 181 -17.30 -3.37 -0.76
C GLY A 181 -16.74 -3.93 -2.06
N LEU A 182 -15.43 -4.22 -2.13
CA LEU A 182 -14.78 -4.82 -3.28
C LEU A 182 -14.57 -6.32 -3.06
N LYS A 183 -14.58 -7.05 -4.19
CA LYS A 183 -14.21 -8.47 -4.27
C LYS A 183 -12.97 -8.62 -5.13
N PHE A 184 -11.97 -9.34 -4.61
CA PHE A 184 -10.70 -9.61 -5.25
C PHE A 184 -10.58 -11.11 -5.50
N THR A 185 -11.26 -11.59 -6.54
CA THR A 185 -11.37 -13.01 -6.88
C THR A 185 -10.54 -13.33 -8.12
N GLY A 186 -9.77 -14.42 -8.08
CA GLY A 186 -9.14 -15.00 -9.26
C GLY A 186 -10.02 -15.96 -10.05
N ILE A 187 -9.40 -16.73 -10.94
CA ILE A 187 -10.10 -17.66 -11.85
C ILE A 187 -10.28 -19.07 -11.26
N MET A 188 -9.62 -19.39 -10.15
CA MET A 188 -9.70 -20.70 -9.52
C MET A 188 -11.00 -20.81 -8.70
N GLY A 189 -12.13 -21.05 -9.36
CA GLY A 189 -13.42 -21.20 -8.69
C GLY A 189 -13.48 -22.39 -7.70
N GLU A 190 -14.56 -22.47 -6.91
CA GLU A 190 -14.71 -23.41 -5.77
C GLU A 190 -14.43 -24.90 -6.06
N LYS A 191 -14.67 -25.37 -7.28
CA LYS A 191 -14.56 -26.79 -7.67
C LYS A 191 -13.20 -27.19 -8.24
N GLY A 192 -12.28 -26.25 -8.37
CA GLY A 192 -10.97 -26.47 -8.97
C GLY A 192 -9.89 -26.94 -7.99
N LEU A 193 -10.10 -26.88 -6.67
CA LEU A 193 -8.97 -26.95 -5.71
C LEU A 193 -8.80 -28.28 -4.98
N ALA A 194 -7.53 -28.68 -4.80
CA ALA A 194 -7.15 -29.80 -3.94
C ALA A 194 -7.31 -29.51 -2.43
N ARG A 195 -7.55 -28.25 -2.03
CA ARG A 195 -7.72 -27.81 -0.62
C ARG A 195 -8.84 -26.76 -0.51
N PRO A 196 -9.70 -26.79 0.53
CA PRO A 196 -10.79 -25.81 0.68
C PRO A 196 -10.27 -24.37 0.80
N LEU A 197 -10.77 -23.52 -0.10
CA LEU A 197 -10.27 -22.21 -0.53
C LEU A 197 -10.00 -21.16 0.55
N LYS A 198 -10.72 -21.16 1.67
CA LYS A 198 -10.54 -20.09 2.66
C LYS A 198 -9.24 -20.18 3.46
N LEU A 199 -8.58 -21.33 3.43
CA LEU A 199 -7.43 -21.61 4.28
C LEU A 199 -6.08 -21.71 3.57
N SER A 200 -6.09 -22.05 2.28
CA SER A 200 -4.89 -22.58 1.61
C SER A 200 -4.40 -21.78 0.42
N SER A 201 -5.04 -20.66 0.08
CA SER A 201 -4.56 -19.84 -1.03
C SER A 201 -3.22 -19.17 -0.73
N HIS A 202 -2.83 -19.01 0.54
CA HIS A 202 -1.62 -18.27 0.91
C HIS A 202 -0.49 -19.23 1.30
N TYR A 203 0.43 -19.45 0.36
CA TYR A 203 1.69 -20.14 0.62
C TYR A 203 2.74 -19.09 0.99
N ILE A 204 3.19 -19.09 2.25
CA ILE A 204 4.08 -18.05 2.78
C ILE A 204 5.52 -18.56 2.77
N VAL A 205 6.41 -17.83 2.10
CA VAL A 205 7.86 -18.09 2.10
C VAL A 205 8.54 -17.04 2.96
N TYR A 206 9.01 -17.46 4.14
CA TYR A 206 9.67 -16.58 5.10
C TYR A 206 11.17 -16.41 4.79
N LYS A 207 11.79 -15.40 5.42
CA LYS A 207 13.23 -15.13 5.34
C LYS A 207 13.79 -15.10 3.92
N CYS A 208 12.99 -14.61 2.97
CA CYS A 208 13.38 -14.63 1.57
C CYS A 208 13.06 -13.32 0.84
N GLN A 209 13.75 -13.13 -0.28
CA GLN A 209 13.54 -12.02 -1.19
C GLN A 209 13.55 -12.53 -2.63
N VAL A 210 12.95 -11.77 -3.54
CA VAL A 210 13.10 -12.01 -4.98
C VAL A 210 14.52 -11.64 -5.39
N VAL A 211 15.16 -12.53 -6.13
CA VAL A 211 16.50 -12.34 -6.70
C VAL A 211 16.38 -11.92 -8.15
N ASP A 212 15.74 -12.76 -8.97
CA ASP A 212 15.60 -12.56 -10.43
C ASP A 212 14.21 -12.96 -10.90
N THR A 213 13.88 -12.50 -12.10
CA THR A 213 12.69 -12.93 -12.86
C THR A 213 13.07 -13.40 -14.24
N PHE A 214 12.30 -14.36 -14.76
CA PHE A 214 12.50 -14.96 -16.08
C PHE A 214 11.20 -14.92 -16.87
N THR A 215 11.33 -14.62 -18.16
CA THR A 215 10.30 -14.91 -19.17
C THR A 215 10.14 -16.43 -19.35
N PRO A 216 9.07 -16.91 -20.01
CA PRO A 216 8.87 -18.34 -20.24
C PRO A 216 10.03 -18.99 -21.01
N GLU A 217 10.65 -18.26 -21.94
CA GLU A 217 11.77 -18.75 -22.76
C GLU A 217 13.07 -18.82 -21.93
N GLU A 218 13.37 -17.77 -21.17
CA GLU A 218 14.54 -17.74 -20.27
C GLU A 218 14.45 -18.84 -19.21
N PHE A 219 13.27 -19.07 -18.65
CA PHE A 219 13.06 -20.14 -17.67
C PHE A 219 13.33 -21.51 -18.29
N LYS A 220 12.81 -21.79 -19.49
CA LYS A 220 13.08 -23.06 -20.21
C LYS A 220 14.57 -23.25 -20.48
N ASN A 221 15.28 -22.19 -20.87
CA ASN A 221 16.71 -22.25 -21.17
C ASN A 221 17.58 -22.37 -19.90
N SER A 222 17.08 -21.93 -18.75
CA SER A 222 17.83 -21.96 -17.48
C SER A 222 18.02 -23.37 -16.91
N GLY A 223 17.18 -24.33 -17.30
CA GLY A 223 17.15 -25.67 -16.71
C GLY A 223 16.68 -25.71 -15.24
N LEU A 224 16.18 -24.58 -14.72
CA LEU A 224 15.60 -24.50 -13.39
C LEU A 224 14.25 -25.23 -13.34
N VAL A 225 13.89 -25.71 -12.16
CA VAL A 225 12.62 -26.39 -11.90
C VAL A 225 11.78 -25.51 -10.98
N GLN A 226 10.52 -25.32 -11.33
CA GLN A 226 9.59 -24.57 -10.48
C GLN A 226 9.11 -25.43 -9.32
N VAL A 227 8.77 -24.78 -8.22
CA VAL A 227 8.14 -25.44 -7.07
C VAL A 227 6.66 -25.68 -7.39
N GLU A 228 6.26 -26.95 -7.35
CA GLU A 228 4.88 -27.39 -7.62
C GLU A 228 4.18 -27.97 -6.39
N ALA A 229 4.93 -28.35 -5.35
CA ALA A 229 4.44 -28.99 -4.14
C ALA A 229 5.27 -28.63 -2.91
N ASP A 230 4.67 -28.74 -1.74
CA ASP A 230 5.30 -28.61 -0.42
C ASP A 230 5.05 -29.86 0.44
N SER A 231 5.41 -29.80 1.72
CA SER A 231 5.20 -30.91 2.67
C SER A 231 3.72 -31.26 2.90
N GLU A 232 2.80 -30.39 2.53
CA GLU A 232 1.35 -30.60 2.64
C GLU A 232 0.74 -31.06 1.29
N GLY A 233 1.54 -31.20 0.22
CA GLY A 233 1.13 -31.69 -1.10
C GLY A 233 1.26 -30.65 -2.21
N ASN A 234 0.53 -30.84 -3.32
CA ASN A 234 0.62 -29.94 -4.47
C ASN A 234 0.11 -28.53 -4.14
N LEU A 235 0.85 -27.52 -4.63
CA LEU A 235 0.51 -26.10 -4.49
C LEU A 235 -0.70 -25.74 -5.36
N LEU A 236 -0.77 -26.29 -6.57
CA LEU A 236 -1.93 -26.17 -7.44
C LEU A 236 -2.57 -27.53 -7.69
N PRO A 237 -3.87 -27.55 -8.05
CA PRO A 237 -4.62 -28.79 -8.27
C PRO A 237 -4.10 -29.54 -9.49
N GLU A 238 -3.77 -28.80 -10.54
CA GLU A 238 -3.11 -29.29 -11.74
C GLU A 238 -1.78 -28.55 -11.95
N PRO A 239 -0.72 -29.24 -12.41
CA PRO A 239 0.54 -28.60 -12.77
C PRO A 239 0.33 -27.61 -13.92
N VAL A 240 0.78 -26.38 -13.71
CA VAL A 240 0.72 -25.31 -14.71
C VAL A 240 2.13 -24.97 -15.13
N THR A 241 2.41 -25.02 -16.42
CA THR A 241 3.76 -24.82 -16.99
C THR A 241 3.83 -23.66 -17.98
N ASP A 242 2.75 -22.91 -18.15
CA ASP A 242 2.62 -21.78 -19.08
C ASP A 242 2.49 -20.43 -18.35
N TRP A 243 3.36 -20.19 -17.38
CA TRP A 243 3.36 -18.92 -16.64
C TRP A 243 3.97 -17.80 -17.45
N PRO A 244 3.40 -16.58 -17.44
CA PRO A 244 3.99 -15.42 -18.12
C PRO A 244 5.28 -14.93 -17.44
N ILE A 245 5.46 -15.19 -16.15
CA ILE A 245 6.68 -14.82 -15.41
C ILE A 245 7.03 -15.88 -14.37
N TYR A 246 8.34 -16.18 -14.28
CA TYR A 246 8.92 -17.03 -13.24
C TYR A 246 9.81 -16.19 -12.34
N VAL A 247 9.76 -16.46 -11.04
CA VAL A 247 10.46 -15.66 -10.04
C VAL A 247 11.31 -16.54 -9.16
N ARG A 248 12.61 -16.23 -9.08
CA ARG A 248 13.57 -16.95 -8.24
C ARG A 248 13.79 -16.22 -6.93
N LEU A 249 13.69 -16.95 -5.84
CA LEU A 249 13.90 -16.44 -4.50
C LEU A 249 15.33 -16.68 -4.01
N THR A 250 15.72 -16.01 -2.93
CA THR A 250 17.01 -16.21 -2.25
C THR A 250 17.20 -17.62 -1.70
N THR A 251 16.10 -18.38 -1.53
CA THR A 251 16.14 -19.80 -1.15
C THR A 251 16.62 -20.70 -2.29
N GLY A 252 16.63 -20.21 -3.52
CA GLY A 252 16.84 -21.01 -4.73
C GLY A 252 15.54 -21.48 -5.37
N ASP A 253 14.42 -21.43 -4.65
CA ASP A 253 13.10 -21.80 -5.16
C ASP A 253 12.67 -20.88 -6.30
N VAL A 254 11.98 -21.46 -7.28
CA VAL A 254 11.41 -20.73 -8.41
C VAL A 254 9.91 -20.94 -8.46
N TYR A 255 9.14 -19.85 -8.56
CA TYR A 255 7.69 -19.90 -8.70
C TYR A 255 7.28 -19.23 -10.01
N GLY A 256 6.60 -19.97 -10.88
CA GLY A 256 5.83 -19.36 -11.96
C GLY A 256 4.55 -18.72 -11.42
N CYS A 257 4.14 -17.56 -11.94
CA CYS A 257 2.92 -16.84 -11.56
C CYS A 257 2.41 -15.95 -12.71
N ASP A 258 1.17 -15.48 -12.62
CA ASP A 258 0.56 -14.61 -13.63
C ASP A 258 1.07 -13.16 -13.53
N PHE A 259 1.31 -12.66 -12.31
CA PHE A 259 1.97 -11.38 -12.06
C PHE A 259 2.48 -11.27 -10.61
N ILE A 260 3.32 -10.27 -10.37
CA ILE A 260 3.90 -9.94 -9.06
C ILE A 260 3.19 -8.71 -8.48
N ILE A 261 2.79 -8.79 -7.22
CA ILE A 261 2.26 -7.67 -6.43
C ILE A 261 3.41 -7.13 -5.56
N ASN A 262 3.92 -5.95 -5.90
CA ASN A 262 4.93 -5.25 -5.13
C ASN A 262 4.28 -4.40 -4.04
N ALA A 263 4.43 -4.84 -2.79
CA ALA A 263 4.00 -4.18 -1.56
C ALA A 263 5.18 -3.99 -0.59
N THR A 264 6.36 -3.67 -1.12
CA THR A 264 7.62 -3.55 -0.36
C THR A 264 7.80 -2.21 0.37
N GLY A 265 6.78 -1.35 0.34
CA GLY A 265 6.78 -0.02 0.95
C GLY A 265 6.83 1.11 -0.07
N VAL A 266 6.95 2.33 0.42
CA VAL A 266 6.99 3.56 -0.37
C VAL A 266 8.20 4.41 0.01
N ASP A 267 8.69 5.18 -0.95
CA ASP A 267 9.68 6.23 -0.75
C ASP A 267 8.99 7.60 -0.80
N ALA A 268 9.60 8.63 -0.20
CA ALA A 268 9.05 9.98 -0.24
C ALA A 268 9.00 10.50 -1.68
N ASN A 269 7.84 11.01 -2.10
CA ASN A 269 7.67 11.61 -3.42
C ASN A 269 8.19 13.04 -3.43
N LEU A 270 9.50 13.22 -3.48
CA LEU A 270 10.09 14.57 -3.48
C LEU A 270 10.25 15.14 -4.91
N GLY A 271 10.15 14.28 -5.93
CA GLY A 271 10.41 14.60 -7.32
C GLY A 271 11.83 14.18 -7.78
N PRO A 272 12.09 14.13 -9.10
CA PRO A 272 13.32 13.59 -9.67
C PRO A 272 14.60 14.40 -9.34
N GLU A 273 14.47 15.69 -8.99
CA GLU A 273 15.63 16.59 -8.84
C GLU A 273 15.90 17.03 -7.40
N THR A 274 15.08 16.60 -6.46
CA THR A 274 15.27 16.80 -5.02
C THR A 274 16.11 15.70 -4.36
N ALA A 275 16.46 14.65 -5.10
CA ALA A 275 17.24 13.51 -4.60
C ALA A 275 18.64 13.89 -4.10
N SER A 276 19.17 15.05 -4.50
CA SER A 276 20.45 15.58 -4.00
C SER A 276 20.34 16.54 -2.81
N GLY A 277 19.15 16.81 -2.26
CA GLY A 277 19.06 17.84 -1.21
C GLY A 277 17.73 18.07 -0.49
N ALA A 278 16.69 17.26 -0.65
CA ALA A 278 15.44 17.45 0.11
C ALA A 278 15.43 16.65 1.42
N TYR A 279 16.31 17.03 2.34
CA TYR A 279 16.00 16.92 3.76
C TYR A 279 14.96 18.01 4.07
N ALA A 280 13.70 17.77 3.75
CA ALA A 280 12.62 18.70 4.06
C ALA A 280 12.34 18.62 5.57
N PHE A 281 13.09 19.44 6.31
CA PHE A 281 13.03 19.65 7.75
C PHE A 281 11.58 19.68 8.28
N ALA A 282 11.15 18.61 8.96
CA ALA A 282 10.08 18.69 9.93
C ALA A 282 10.64 19.23 11.25
N LYS A 283 11.13 20.48 11.20
CA LYS A 283 11.23 21.44 12.31
C LYS A 283 11.72 22.77 11.73
N ASP A 284 10.80 23.71 11.62
CA ASP A 284 11.09 25.14 11.73
C ASP A 284 12.28 25.69 10.91
N ASN A 285 12.12 25.78 9.60
CA ASN A 285 12.83 26.82 8.86
C ASN A 285 11.88 27.97 8.51
N PRO A 286 11.52 28.85 9.48
CA PRO A 286 10.60 29.96 9.25
C PRO A 286 11.08 30.92 8.15
N THR A 287 12.37 30.88 7.81
CA THR A 287 12.95 31.65 6.71
C THR A 287 12.56 31.11 5.34
N LEU A 288 12.40 29.79 5.18
CA LEU A 288 12.05 29.15 3.91
C LEU A 288 10.54 29.12 3.66
N LYS A 289 9.71 29.19 4.71
CA LYS A 289 8.23 29.18 4.60
C LYS A 289 7.68 27.95 3.84
N VAL A 290 8.43 26.84 3.87
CA VAL A 290 8.07 25.53 3.31
C VAL A 290 7.74 24.57 4.45
N TYR A 291 6.64 23.84 4.33
CA TYR A 291 6.18 22.79 5.24
C TYR A 291 6.07 21.48 4.46
N ALA A 292 6.17 20.33 5.13
CA ALA A 292 5.99 19.01 4.53
C ALA A 292 5.13 18.14 5.44
N VAL A 293 4.22 17.36 4.86
CA VAL A 293 3.27 16.51 5.60
C VAL A 293 3.05 15.17 4.90
N GLY A 294 2.61 14.17 5.66
CA GLY A 294 2.35 12.83 5.12
C GLY A 294 3.64 12.09 4.74
N ASP A 295 3.52 11.17 3.79
CA ASP A 295 4.62 10.27 3.39
C ASP A 295 5.86 10.98 2.82
N CYS A 296 5.76 12.25 2.39
CA CYS A 296 6.92 13.01 1.91
C CYS A 296 7.71 13.69 3.04
N ALA A 297 7.17 13.73 4.26
CA ALA A 297 7.83 14.31 5.42
C ALA A 297 8.69 13.28 6.15
N TYR A 298 9.76 13.74 6.78
CA TYR A 298 10.58 12.93 7.68
C TYR A 298 10.79 13.66 9.00
N ALA A 299 10.87 12.89 10.09
CA ALA A 299 11.28 13.43 11.38
C ALA A 299 12.68 14.06 11.28
N GLY A 300 12.79 15.36 11.61
CA GLY A 300 14.06 16.10 11.60
C GLY A 300 14.82 16.04 12.92
N TRP A 301 14.35 15.28 13.90
CA TRP A 301 15.01 15.08 15.19
C TRP A 301 15.77 13.75 15.22
N GLU A 302 16.72 13.62 16.14
CA GLU A 302 17.39 12.34 16.40
C GLU A 302 16.38 11.35 16.99
N PRO A 303 16.04 10.27 16.29
CA PRO A 303 15.02 9.34 16.77
C PRO A 303 15.56 8.48 17.91
N SER A 304 14.69 8.15 18.87
CA SER A 304 14.96 7.11 19.86
C SER A 304 15.20 5.76 19.16
N PRO A 305 16.01 4.84 19.72
CA PRO A 305 16.19 3.49 19.18
C PRO A 305 14.90 2.69 19.00
N HIS A 306 13.86 3.04 19.75
CA HIS A 306 12.53 2.41 19.69
C HIS A 306 11.55 3.16 18.79
N TRP A 307 11.95 4.30 18.23
CA TRP A 307 11.13 5.09 17.33
C TRP A 307 11.47 4.73 15.88
N PHE A 308 10.44 4.51 15.09
CA PHE A 308 10.56 4.43 13.64
C PHE A 308 9.36 5.13 13.01
N GLN A 309 9.58 5.72 11.84
CA GLN A 309 8.51 6.40 11.13
C GLN A 309 7.64 5.39 10.39
N MET A 310 6.37 5.32 10.79
CA MET A 310 5.34 4.67 9.97
C MET A 310 4.78 5.65 8.95
N ARG A 311 4.17 5.11 7.88
CA ARG A 311 3.53 5.88 6.81
C ARG A 311 2.05 5.55 6.78
N LEU A 312 1.33 6.21 7.70
CA LEU A 312 -0.06 5.93 7.98
C LEU A 312 -0.95 7.09 7.53
N TRP A 313 -2.15 6.73 7.07
CA TRP A 313 -3.19 7.70 6.73
C TRP A 313 -3.51 8.65 7.88
N SER A 314 -3.61 8.13 9.12
CA SER A 314 -3.90 8.94 10.31
C SER A 314 -2.79 9.96 10.61
N GLN A 315 -1.53 9.56 10.43
CA GLN A 315 -0.38 10.44 10.63
C GLN A 315 -0.32 11.54 9.57
N ALA A 316 -0.65 11.24 8.30
CA ALA A 316 -0.75 12.27 7.26
C ALA A 316 -1.77 13.35 7.64
N ARG A 317 -2.93 12.94 8.17
CA ARG A 317 -3.96 13.87 8.66
C ARG A 317 -3.47 14.70 9.85
N GLN A 318 -2.85 14.08 10.86
CA GLN A 318 -2.31 14.78 12.03
C GLN A 318 -1.20 15.77 11.65
N MET A 319 -0.28 15.37 10.78
CA MET A 319 0.76 16.26 10.23
C MET A 319 0.16 17.43 9.47
N ALA A 320 -0.89 17.22 8.67
CA ALA A 320 -1.58 18.29 7.95
C ALA A 320 -2.19 19.32 8.91
N PHE A 321 -2.85 18.88 9.99
CA PHE A 321 -3.37 19.81 11.01
C PHE A 321 -2.26 20.60 11.70
N GLN A 322 -1.19 19.93 12.09
CA GLN A 322 -0.05 20.60 12.73
C GLN A 322 0.61 21.61 11.79
N ALA A 323 0.81 21.26 10.51
CA ALA A 323 1.37 22.17 9.53
C ALA A 323 0.48 23.39 9.30
N ALA A 324 -0.85 23.20 9.21
CA ALA A 324 -1.80 24.30 9.08
C ALA A 324 -1.73 25.25 10.29
N LYS A 325 -1.70 24.68 11.51
CA LYS A 325 -1.50 25.45 12.75
C LYS A 325 -0.18 26.21 12.73
N SER A 326 0.92 25.55 12.39
CA SER A 326 2.23 26.19 12.26
C SER A 326 2.25 27.30 11.22
N MET A 327 1.62 27.11 10.06
CA MET A 327 1.52 28.14 9.01
C MET A 327 0.79 29.38 9.52
N PHE A 328 -0.31 29.20 10.26
CA PHE A 328 -1.08 30.29 10.86
C PHE A 328 -0.26 31.05 11.91
N PHE A 329 0.30 30.37 12.90
CA PHE A 329 1.11 31.01 13.97
C PHE A 329 2.32 31.75 13.40
N HIS A 330 3.05 31.13 12.48
CA HIS A 330 4.19 31.77 11.84
C HIS A 330 3.77 32.98 10.97
N SER A 331 2.54 33.01 10.43
CA SER A 331 2.03 34.21 9.73
C SER A 331 1.86 35.40 10.67
N GLN A 332 1.59 35.14 11.95
CA GLN A 332 1.49 36.12 13.02
C GLN A 332 2.83 36.38 13.72
N GLN A 333 3.95 35.90 13.16
CA GLN A 333 5.30 36.01 13.72
C GLN A 333 5.46 35.34 15.10
N ILE A 334 4.59 34.38 15.41
CA ILE A 334 4.71 33.55 16.62
C ILE A 334 5.53 32.31 16.25
N ALA A 335 6.72 32.19 16.84
CA ALA A 335 7.64 31.09 16.58
C ALA A 335 7.30 29.82 17.37
N ASP A 336 6.75 29.98 18.57
CA ASP A 336 6.38 28.86 19.42
C ASP A 336 4.98 28.35 19.03
N VAL A 337 4.94 27.19 18.40
CA VAL A 337 3.69 26.55 17.97
C VAL A 337 3.47 25.32 18.84
N PRO A 338 2.42 25.32 19.69
CA PRO A 338 2.15 24.17 20.54
C PRO A 338 1.93 22.91 19.67
N GLN A 339 2.63 21.83 20.00
CA GLN A 339 2.46 20.55 19.33
C GLN A 339 1.15 19.90 19.79
N ASP A 340 0.51 19.17 18.89
CA ASP A 340 -0.61 18.32 19.25
C ASP A 340 -0.12 17.09 20.04
N PHE A 341 -0.91 16.63 21.00
CA PHE A 341 -0.58 15.43 21.79
C PHE A 341 -0.44 14.17 20.93
N SER A 342 -1.01 14.16 19.73
CA SER A 342 -0.83 13.09 18.73
C SER A 342 0.64 12.85 18.33
N PHE A 343 1.55 13.78 18.64
CA PHE A 343 2.99 13.60 18.44
C PHE A 343 3.72 12.99 19.65
N GLU A 344 3.04 12.88 20.79
CA GLU A 344 3.56 12.29 22.04
C GLU A 344 3.15 10.82 22.20
N ILE A 345 1.95 10.44 21.71
CA ILE A 345 1.47 9.05 21.74
C ILE A 345 1.28 8.53 20.32
N PHE A 346 1.92 7.41 20.03
CA PHE A 346 1.59 6.61 18.87
C PHE A 346 0.43 5.69 19.20
N SER A 347 -0.67 5.77 18.44
CA SER A 347 -1.66 4.70 18.44
C SER A 347 -2.20 4.51 17.03
N HIS A 348 -2.26 3.25 16.61
CA HIS A 348 -2.77 2.89 15.31
C HIS A 348 -3.75 1.72 15.44
N VAL A 349 -4.86 1.83 14.71
CA VAL A 349 -5.88 0.81 14.65
C VAL A 349 -6.03 0.40 13.19
N THR A 350 -5.91 -0.88 12.93
CA THR A 350 -6.16 -1.50 11.62
C THR A 350 -6.94 -2.80 11.80
N PHE A 351 -7.32 -3.44 10.69
CA PHE A 351 -7.95 -4.75 10.68
C PHE A 351 -7.11 -5.74 9.88
N PHE A 352 -6.68 -6.82 10.52
CA PHE A 352 -6.02 -7.93 9.84
C PHE A 352 -6.74 -9.24 10.15
N PHE A 353 -6.98 -10.05 9.12
CA PHE A 353 -7.62 -11.36 9.25
C PHE A 353 -8.99 -11.34 9.94
N GLY A 354 -9.73 -10.24 9.81
CA GLY A 354 -11.03 -10.04 10.49
C GLY A 354 -10.91 -9.60 11.96
N PHE A 355 -9.69 -9.43 12.49
CA PHE A 355 -9.44 -8.92 13.83
C PHE A 355 -9.09 -7.45 13.81
N LYS A 356 -9.62 -6.71 14.80
CA LYS A 356 -9.17 -5.35 15.09
C LYS A 356 -7.81 -5.41 15.77
N VAL A 357 -6.78 -4.85 15.14
CA VAL A 357 -5.41 -4.77 15.64
C VAL A 357 -5.17 -3.35 16.14
N CYS A 358 -4.80 -3.23 17.41
CA CYS A 358 -4.43 -1.96 18.03
C CYS A 358 -2.94 -1.99 18.39
N ILE A 359 -2.20 -1.00 17.92
CA ILE A 359 -0.78 -0.79 18.21
C ILE A 359 -0.68 0.50 19.00
N THR A 360 0.04 0.46 20.12
CA THR A 360 0.23 1.60 21.03
C THR A 360 1.69 1.72 21.39
#